data_AF-A0A1M6R417-F1
#
_entry.id   AF-A0A1M6R417-F1
#
_cell.length_a   1.000
_cell.length_b   1.000
_cell.length_c   1.000
_cell.angle_alpha   90.00
_cell.angle_beta   90.00
_cell.angle_gamma   90.00
#
_symmetry.space_group_name_H-M   'P 1'
#
loop_
_entity.id
_entity.type
_entity.pdbx_description
1 polymer ?
#
loop_
_entity_poly.entity_id
_entity_poly.type
_entity_poly.pdbx_seq_one_letter_code
_entity_poly.pdbx_strand_id
1 'polypeptide(L)' 'DIAPSKIVQYLKGRSSKLIQDEFPELKKRYWGQHIWARGYFCATVGTVTEETIRNYIENQENRKDINEVFKIEE' A
#
# COMPACT_ATOMS: atom_id res chain seq x y z
N ASP A 1 -21.15 -1.89 -11.74
CA ASP A 1 -19.72 -1.54 -11.82
C ASP A 1 -19.01 -1.71 -10.49
N ILE A 2 -17.75 -2.16 -10.53
CA ILE A 2 -16.91 -2.32 -9.34
C ILE A 2 -16.20 -0.98 -9.09
N ALA A 3 -16.32 -0.43 -7.88
CA ALA A 3 -15.60 0.78 -7.50
C ALA A 3 -14.08 0.56 -7.60
N PRO A 4 -13.29 1.55 -8.10
CA PRO A 4 -11.83 1.42 -8.18
C PRO A 4 -11.17 1.03 -6.85
N SER A 5 -11.70 1.55 -5.74
CA SER A 5 -11.28 1.21 -4.37
C SER A 5 -11.37 -0.29 -4.08
N LYS A 6 -12.44 -0.94 -4.56
CA LYS A 6 -12.70 -2.36 -4.38
C LYS A 6 -11.77 -3.23 -5.23
N ILE A 7 -11.50 -2.79 -6.47
CA ILE A 7 -10.51 -3.44 -7.35
C ILE A 7 -9.14 -3.44 -6.68
N VAL A 8 -8.69 -2.27 -6.21
CA VAL A 8 -7.38 -2.12 -5.56
C VAL A 8 -7.29 -2.94 -4.27
N GLN A 9 -8.36 -3.01 -3.48
CA GLN A 9 -8.42 -3.89 -2.30
C GLN A 9 -8.13 -5.34 -2.68
N TYR A 10 -8.78 -5.86 -3.72
CA TYR A 10 -8.56 -7.24 -4.17
C TYR A 10 -7.15 -7.46 -4.70
N LEU A 11 -6.64 -6.55 -5.52
CA LEU A 11 -5.30 -6.65 -6.09
C LEU A 11 -4.23 -6.66 -5.00
N LYS A 12 -4.26 -5.71 -4.07
CA LYS A 12 -3.28 -5.60 -2.98
C LYS A 12 -3.37 -6.79 -2.03
N GLY A 13 -4.58 -7.21 -1.66
CA GLY A 13 -4.78 -8.34 -0.75
C GLY A 13 -4.32 -9.67 -1.35
N ARG A 14 -4.75 -9.98 -2.58
CA ARG A 14 -4.42 -11.25 -3.23
C ARG A 14 -2.93 -11.36 -3.56
N SER A 15 -2.34 -10.30 -4.11
CA SER A 15 -0.90 -10.28 -4.41
C SER A 15 -0.06 -10.39 -3.14
N SER A 16 -0.43 -9.69 -2.05
CA SER A 16 0.28 -9.80 -0.77
C SER A 16 0.27 -11.23 -0.23
N LYS A 17 -0.85 -11.95 -0.35
CA LYS A 17 -0.93 -13.37 0.06
C LYS A 17 -0.03 -14.25 -0.79
N LEU A 18 -0.12 -14.12 -2.12
CA LEU A 18 0.67 -14.93 -3.05
C LEU A 18 2.18 -14.72 -2.86
N ILE A 19 2.63 -13.47 -2.73
CA ILE A 19 4.04 -13.14 -2.51
C ILE A 19 4.53 -13.75 -1.19
N GLN A 20 3.75 -13.70 -0.11
CA GLN A 20 4.17 -14.27 1.18
C GLN A 20 4.13 -15.80 1.23
N ASP A 21 3.31 -16.43 0.38
CA ASP A 21 3.29 -17.88 0.24
C ASP A 21 4.50 -18.37 -0.56
N GLU A 22 4.86 -17.64 -1.62
CA GLU A 22 6.03 -17.94 -2.47
C GLU A 22 7.36 -17.67 -1.75
N PHE A 23 7.42 -16.62 -0.94
CA PHE A 23 8.63 -16.16 -0.24
C PHE A 23 8.43 -16.11 1.28
N PRO A 24 8.48 -17.26 1.99
CA PRO A 24 8.27 -17.34 3.42
C PRO A 24 9.21 -16.46 4.26
N GLU A 25 10.40 -16.15 3.76
CA GLU A 25 11.37 -15.25 4.38
C GLU A 25 10.84 -13.82 4.54
N LEU A 26 9.93 -13.38 3.66
CA LEU A 26 9.32 -12.06 3.75
C LEU A 26 8.42 -11.90 4.99
N LYS A 27 7.88 -13.00 5.53
CA LYS A 27 7.11 -12.98 6.77
C LYS A 27 7.95 -12.55 7.97
N LYS A 28 9.25 -12.86 7.95
CA LYS A 28 10.19 -12.41 9.00
C LYS A 28 10.58 -10.94 8.82
N ARG A 29 10.66 -10.47 7.57
CA ARG A 29 11.06 -9.09 7.23
C ARG A 29 9.93 -8.08 7.44
N TYR A 30 8.70 -8.44 7.09
CA TYR A 30 7.52 -7.60 7.23
C TYR A 30 6.63 -8.13 8.35
N TRP A 31 7.03 -7.85 9.59
CA TRP A 31 6.21 -8.18 10.75
C TRP A 31 4.83 -7.53 10.61
N GLY A 32 3.76 -8.33 10.70
CA GLY A 32 2.38 -7.87 10.40
C GLY A 32 1.92 -8.07 8.96
N GLN A 33 2.72 -8.69 8.10
CA GLN A 33 2.32 -9.11 6.73
C GLN A 33 1.91 -7.94 5.81
N HIS A 34 2.39 -6.73 6.09
CA HIS A 34 2.13 -5.53 5.31
C HIS A 34 3.14 -5.39 4.17
N ILE A 35 2.75 -5.82 2.97
CA ILE A 35 3.58 -5.68 1.76
C ILE A 35 3.37 -4.33 1.06
N TRP A 36 2.13 -3.84 1.06
CA TRP A 36 1.76 -2.63 0.34
C TRP A 36 1.45 -1.49 1.31
N ALA A 37 1.75 -0.25 0.90
CA ALA A 37 1.31 0.95 1.62
C ALA A 37 -0.22 0.96 1.80
N ARG A 38 -0.74 1.64 2.82
CA ARG A 38 -2.20 1.70 3.09
C ARG A 38 -2.98 2.37 1.96
N GLY A 39 -2.44 3.46 1.42
CA GLY A 39 -3.06 4.25 0.35
C GLY A 39 -3.02 3.60 -1.03
N TYR A 40 -3.73 4.23 -1.96
CA TYR A 40 -3.61 3.98 -3.40
C TYR A 40 -3.93 5.27 -4.17
N PHE A 41 -3.45 5.34 -5.40
CA PHE A 41 -3.78 6.39 -6.35
C PHE A 41 -4.54 5.77 -7.53
N CYS A 42 -5.58 6.45 -7.99
CA CYS A 42 -6.36 6.02 -9.14
C CYS A 42 -6.76 7.27 -9.94
N ALA A 43 -6.49 7.25 -11.24
CA ALA A 43 -6.86 8.31 -12.16
C ALA A 43 -7.14 7.71 -13.54
N THR A 44 -7.93 8.41 -14.34
CA THR A 44 -8.34 7.98 -15.68
C THR A 44 -7.20 8.15 -16.69
N VAL A 45 -7.09 7.19 -17.60
CA VAL A 45 -6.12 7.26 -18.71
C VAL A 45 -6.49 8.46 -19.60
N GLY A 46 -5.55 9.40 -19.76
CA GLY A 46 -5.73 10.65 -20.51
C GLY A 46 -5.54 11.93 -19.70
N THR A 47 -5.56 11.86 -18.36
CA THR A 47 -5.41 13.04 -17.47
C THR A 47 -4.14 13.02 -16.63
N VAL A 48 -3.37 11.92 -16.66
CA VAL A 48 -2.24 11.72 -15.74
C VAL A 48 -0.92 12.12 -16.39
N THR A 49 -0.24 13.08 -15.76
CA THR A 49 1.16 13.43 -16.06
C THR A 49 2.10 12.63 -15.14
N GLU A 50 3.34 12.41 -15.59
CA GLU A 50 4.39 11.79 -14.76
C GLU A 50 4.60 12.55 -13.44
N GLU A 51 4.53 13.88 -13.50
CA GLU A 51 4.61 14.76 -12.33
C GLU A 51 3.52 14.45 -11.28
N THR A 52 2.31 14.15 -11.72
CA THR A 52 1.20 13.79 -10.81
C THR A 52 1.50 12.49 -10.06
N ILE A 53 2.07 11.50 -10.74
CA ILE A 53 2.45 10.21 -10.13
C ILE A 53 3.60 10.42 -9.14
N ARG A 54 4.63 11.19 -9.53
CA ARG A 54 5.77 11.51 -8.68
C ARG A 54 5.33 12.23 -7.41
N ASN A 55 4.53 13.28 -7.55
CA ASN A 55 3.98 14.02 -6.43
C ASN A 55 3.17 13.13 -5.49
N TYR A 56 2.39 12.17 -5.99
CA TYR A 56 1.68 11.21 -5.15
C TYR A 56 2.63 10.34 -4.32
N ILE A 57 3.69 9.80 -4.94
CA ILE A 57 4.68 8.94 -4.28
C ILE A 57 5.42 9.72 -3.20
N GLU A 58 5.93 10.92 -3.52
CA GLU A 58 6.69 11.77 -2.60
C GLU A 58 5.86 12.20 -1.38
N ASN A 59 4.57 12.46 -1.57
CA ASN A 59 3.69 12.89 -0.48
C ASN A 59 3.04 11.73 0.30
N GLN A 60 3.32 10.49 -0.08
CA GLN A 60 2.72 9.31 0.55
C GLN A 60 3.16 9.13 2.01
N GLU A 61 4.38 9.55 2.36
CA GLU A 61 4.95 9.43 3.72
C GLU A 61 4.52 10.56 4.67
N ASN A 62 4.08 11.70 4.14
CA ASN A 62 3.74 12.89 4.94
C ASN A 62 2.39 12.79 5.66
N ARG A 63 1.60 11.73 5.42
CA ARG A 63 0.42 11.38 6.21
C ARG A 63 0.84 10.65 7.50
N LYS A 64 1.59 11.37 8.34
CA LYS A 64 1.88 10.99 9.72
C LYS A 64 0.61 11.12 10.57
N ASP A 65 -0.30 10.15 10.47
CA ASP A 65 -1.09 9.74 11.64
C ASP A 65 -0.16 8.93 12.56
N ILE A 66 0.78 9.64 13.18
CA ILE A 66 1.80 9.16 14.12
C ILE A 66 1.23 8.67 15.45
N ASN A 67 -0.09 8.61 15.60
CA ASN A 67 -0.76 8.24 16.85
C ASN A 67 -1.17 6.76 16.95
N GLU A 68 -0.92 5.93 15.92
CA GLU A 68 -1.15 4.47 16.00
C GLU A 68 0.15 3.65 15.82
N VAL A 69 1.33 4.26 16.00
CA VAL A 69 2.57 3.48 16.12
C VAL A 69 2.55 2.80 17.49
N PHE A 70 2.35 1.48 17.45
CA PHE A 70 2.42 0.55 18.57
C PHE A 70 3.62 0.88 19.47
N LYS A 71 3.36 1.45 20.65
CA LYS A 71 4.39 1.65 21.67
C LYS A 71 4.60 0.33 22.39
N ILE A 72 5.79 -0.23 22.30
CA ILE A 72 6.25 -1.27 23.23
C ILE A 72 6.83 -0.49 24.40
N GLU A 73 6.10 -0.44 25.51
CA GLU A 73 6.65 0.02 26.79
C GLU A 73 7.44 -1.16 27.38
N GLU A 74 8.69 -0.88 27.77
CA GLU A 74 9.51 -1.76 28.61
C GLU A 74 9.05 -1.68 30.08
#